data_AF-C6RE08-F1
#
_entry.id   AF-C6RE08-F1
#
_cell.length_a   1.000
_cell.length_b   1.000
_cell.length_c   1.000
_cell.angle_alpha   90.00
_cell.angle_beta   90.00
_cell.angle_gamma   90.00
#
_symmetry.space_group_name_H-M   'P 1'
#
loop_
_entity.id
_entity.type
_entity.pdbx_description
1 polymer ?
#
loop_
_entity_poly.entity_id
_entity_poly.type
_entity_poly.pdbx_seq_one_letter_code
_entity_poly.pdbx_strand_id
1 'polypeptide(L)'
;MKFNEHLSELYELARYIHIELAFALLALVAAHFCLINFGINSPAYAKRIRLFLPTYYAFLAAMMLTGLLLMSVFYFYLGLKALVMIAVWTLLIGLGAMEFKQLKTAMKTKNFAAFRVKMRLKIAADFVLILIASGVR
;
A
#
# COMPACT_ATOMS: atom_id res chain seq x y z
N MET A 1 18.44 4.36 21.09
CA MET A 1 17.24 5.12 20.67
C MET A 1 16.55 5.60 21.91
N LYS A 2 16.22 6.89 22.02
CA LYS A 2 15.55 7.46 23.21
C LYS A 2 14.04 7.33 23.03
N PHE A 3 13.36 6.76 24.02
CA PHE A 3 11.90 6.60 24.06
C PHE A 3 11.28 7.71 24.92
N ASN A 4 10.16 8.27 24.49
CA ASN A 4 9.41 9.25 25.27
C ASN A 4 8.34 8.53 26.11
N GLU A 5 8.61 8.36 27.41
CA GLU A 5 7.73 7.65 28.34
C GLU A 5 6.35 8.30 28.49
N HIS A 6 6.25 9.62 28.29
CA HIS A 6 4.98 10.35 28.33
C HIS A 6 4.04 10.01 27.16
N LEU A 7 4.53 9.31 26.13
CA LEU A 7 3.76 8.89 24.95
C LEU A 7 3.58 7.37 24.89
N SER A 8 3.70 6.66 26.01
CA SER A 8 3.58 5.20 26.07
C SER A 8 2.21 4.69 25.62
N GLU A 9 1.11 5.33 26.02
CA GLU A 9 -0.24 4.96 25.57
C GLU A 9 -0.42 5.18 24.06
N LEU A 10 0.11 6.30 23.54
CA LEU A 10 0.11 6.58 22.11
C LEU A 10 0.92 5.53 21.35
N TYR A 11 2.07 5.11 21.89
CA TYR A 11 2.89 4.06 21.29
C TYR A 11 2.12 2.75 21.15
N GLU A 12 1.48 2.26 22.22
CA GLU A 12 0.75 1.00 22.18
C GLU A 12 -0.43 1.05 21.21
N LEU A 13 -1.21 2.13 21.24
CA LEU A 13 -2.34 2.31 20.32
C LEU A 13 -1.86 2.43 18.87
N ALA A 14 -0.90 3.31 18.60
CA ALA A 14 -0.38 3.51 17.24
C ALA A 14 0.25 2.23 16.70
N ARG A 15 0.98 1.48 17.53
CA ARG A 15 1.60 0.20 17.16
C ARG A 15 0.55 -0.84 16.80
N TYR A 16 -0.47 -1.00 17.63
CA TYR A 16 -1.58 -1.92 17.39
C TYR A 16 -2.27 -1.60 16.06
N ILE A 17 -2.67 -0.34 15.85
CA ILE A 17 -3.34 0.09 14.61
C ILE A 17 -2.39 -0.07 13.41
N HIS A 18 -1.09 0.22 13.56
CA HIS A 18 -0.11 0.10 12.49
C HIS A 18 0.00 -1.36 12.00
N ILE A 19 0.03 -2.32 12.91
CA ILE A 19 0.08 -3.75 12.57
C ILE A 19 -1.22 -4.19 11.88
N GLU A 20 -2.38 -3.80 12.41
CA GLU A 20 -3.68 -4.11 11.80
C GLU A 20 -3.81 -3.52 10.39
N LEU A 21 -3.33 -2.29 10.18
CA LEU A 21 -3.30 -1.65 8.86
C LEU A 21 -2.38 -2.39 7.88
N ALA A 22 -1.25 -2.94 8.34
CA ALA A 22 -0.38 -3.75 7.49
C ALA A 22 -1.08 -5.04 7.02
N PHE A 23 -1.80 -5.72 7.90
CA PHE A 23 -2.63 -6.87 7.51
C PHE A 23 -3.77 -6.48 6.58
N ALA A 24 -4.44 -5.36 6.84
CA ALA A 24 -5.48 -4.84 5.96
C ALA A 24 -4.93 -4.51 4.56
N LEU A 25 -3.73 -3.93 4.47
CA LEU A 25 -3.05 -3.69 3.19
C LEU A 25 -2.75 -4.98 2.43
N LEU A 26 -2.29 -6.04 3.12
CA LEU A 26 -2.10 -7.35 2.50
C LEU A 26 -3.41 -7.94 1.97
N ALA A 27 -4.50 -7.82 2.74
CA ALA A 27 -5.83 -8.24 2.31
C ALA A 27 -6.31 -7.43 1.09
N LEU A 28 -6.06 -6.13 1.06
CA LEU A 28 -6.36 -5.26 -0.08
C LEU A 28 -5.54 -5.66 -1.31
N VAL A 29 -4.26 -6.00 -1.17
CA VAL A 29 -3.44 -6.53 -2.28
C VAL A 29 -4.03 -7.83 -2.84
N ALA A 30 -4.50 -8.73 -1.98
CA ALA A 30 -5.18 -9.96 -2.42
C ALA A 30 -6.51 -9.65 -3.13
N ALA A 31 -7.33 -8.75 -2.58
CA ALA A 31 -8.56 -8.28 -3.21
C ALA A 31 -8.28 -7.65 -4.58
N HIS A 32 -7.20 -6.87 -4.67
CA HIS A 32 -6.76 -6.25 -5.92
C HIS A 32 -6.37 -7.30 -6.96
N PHE A 33 -5.65 -8.36 -6.55
CA PHE A 33 -5.32 -9.48 -7.42
C PHE A 33 -6.57 -10.13 -8.02
N CYS A 34 -7.60 -10.37 -7.20
CA CYS A 34 -8.89 -10.86 -7.68
C CYS A 34 -9.51 -9.89 -8.69
N LEU A 35 -9.55 -8.60 -8.34
CA LEU A 35 -10.15 -7.55 -9.17
C LEU A 35 -9.50 -7.40 -10.54
N ILE A 36 -8.20 -7.65 -10.70
CA ILE A 36 -7.56 -7.55 -12.03
C ILE A 36 -7.75 -8.80 -12.90
N ASN A 37 -8.08 -9.95 -12.31
CA ASN A 37 -8.16 -11.23 -13.01
C ASN A 37 -9.58 -11.62 -13.48
N PHE A 38 -10.64 -11.17 -12.79
CA PHE A 38 -12.02 -11.49 -13.19
C PHE A 38 -12.54 -10.59 -14.32
N GLY A 39 -13.49 -11.05 -15.15
CA GLY A 39 -14.29 -10.19 -16.06
C GLY A 39 -13.54 -9.18 -16.95
N ILE A 40 -12.42 -9.56 -17.57
CA ILE A 40 -11.47 -8.70 -18.32
C ILE A 40 -12.05 -7.96 -19.52
N ASN A 41 -13.16 -8.47 -20.08
CA ASN A 41 -13.82 -7.89 -21.25
C ASN A 41 -15.13 -7.17 -20.90
N SER A 42 -15.47 -7.06 -19.61
CA SER A 42 -16.67 -6.36 -19.18
C SER A 42 -16.43 -4.85 -19.11
N PRO A 43 -17.39 -4.00 -19.51
CA PRO A 43 -17.32 -2.56 -19.24
C PRO A 43 -17.21 -2.24 -17.74
N ALA A 44 -17.64 -3.15 -16.86
CA ALA A 44 -17.47 -3.03 -15.41
C ALA A 44 -16.01 -3.23 -14.94
N TYR A 45 -15.11 -3.75 -15.79
CA TYR A 45 -13.70 -4.01 -15.47
C TYR A 45 -12.96 -2.77 -15.00
N ALA A 46 -13.00 -1.72 -15.81
CA ALA A 46 -12.30 -0.49 -15.46
C ALA A 46 -12.96 0.22 -14.28
N LYS A 47 -14.29 0.13 -14.15
CA LYS A 47 -15.06 0.80 -13.08
C LYS A 47 -14.68 0.25 -11.71
N ARG A 48 -14.64 -1.06 -11.53
CA ARG A 48 -14.31 -1.67 -10.22
C ARG A 48 -12.88 -1.38 -9.78
N ILE A 49 -11.92 -1.42 -10.71
CA ILE A 49 -10.51 -1.11 -10.39
C ILE A 49 -10.39 0.37 -9.99
N ARG A 50 -11.03 1.28 -10.75
CA ARG A 50 -11.08 2.70 -10.39
C ARG A 50 -11.72 2.98 -9.03
N LEU A 51 -12.71 2.20 -8.64
CA LEU A 51 -13.38 2.35 -7.33
C LEU A 51 -12.52 1.80 -6.19
N PHE A 52 -11.72 0.76 -6.47
CA PHE A 52 -10.83 0.14 -5.48
C PHE A 52 -9.60 1.00 -5.16
N LEU A 53 -9.00 1.66 -6.16
CA LEU A 53 -7.77 2.44 -6.00
C LEU A 53 -7.84 3.48 -4.85
N PRO A 54 -8.88 4.32 -4.75
CA PRO A 54 -9.02 5.28 -3.65
C PRO A 54 -8.99 4.63 -2.27
N THR A 55 -9.67 3.48 -2.10
CA THR A 55 -9.65 2.72 -0.84
C THR A 55 -8.25 2.24 -0.52
N TYR A 56 -7.53 1.67 -1.48
CA TYR A 56 -6.14 1.25 -1.29
C TYR A 56 -5.24 2.43 -0.84
N TYR A 57 -5.36 3.59 -1.48
CA TYR A 57 -4.56 4.76 -1.10
C TYR A 57 -4.95 5.36 0.26
N ALA A 58 -6.22 5.28 0.65
CA ALA A 58 -6.66 5.71 1.97
C ALA A 58 -5.99 4.87 3.07
N PHE A 59 -5.93 3.55 2.90
CA PHE A 59 -5.21 2.67 3.82
C PHE A 59 -3.70 2.92 3.80
N LEU A 60 -3.11 3.16 2.63
CA LEU A 60 -1.68 3.51 2.53
C LEU A 60 -1.35 4.85 3.22
N ALA A 61 -2.28 5.83 3.19
CA ALA A 61 -2.16 7.09 3.90
C ALA A 61 -2.31 6.91 5.43
N ALA A 62 -3.29 6.12 5.87
CA ALA A 62 -3.45 5.76 7.29
C ALA A 62 -2.19 5.03 7.82
N MET A 63 -1.57 4.20 6.98
CA MET A 63 -0.33 3.52 7.30
C MET A 63 0.84 4.49 7.51
N MET A 64 0.95 5.49 6.65
CA MET A 64 1.92 6.57 6.82
C MET A 64 1.70 7.34 8.12
N LEU A 65 0.44 7.72 8.41
CA LEU A 65 0.08 8.48 9.61
C LEU A 65 0.48 7.73 10.88
N THR A 66 0.13 6.45 10.98
CA THR A 66 0.48 5.64 12.15
C THR A 66 2.00 5.41 12.26
N GLY A 67 2.71 5.30 11.13
CA GLY A 67 4.18 5.26 11.12
C GLY A 67 4.81 6.55 11.65
N LEU A 68 4.27 7.72 11.27
CA LEU A 68 4.71 9.01 11.78
C LEU A 68 4.41 9.18 13.27
N LEU A 69 3.26 8.71 13.75
CA LEU A 69 2.94 8.70 15.18
C LEU A 69 3.94 7.84 15.95
N LEU A 70 4.26 6.64 15.48
CA LEU A 70 5.30 5.80 16.09
C LEU A 70 6.67 6.49 16.08
N MET A 71 7.05 7.14 14.99
CA MET A 71 8.28 7.92 14.93
C MET A 71 8.33 9.05 15.96
N SER A 72 7.20 9.72 16.22
CA SER A 72 7.14 10.83 17.19
C SER A 72 7.50 10.39 18.62
N VAL A 73 7.12 9.18 19.02
CA VAL A 73 7.46 8.57 20.31
C VAL A 73 8.98 8.43 20.47
N PHE A 74 9.69 8.25 19.36
CA PHE A 74 11.14 8.15 19.33
C PHE A 74 11.84 9.43 18.83
N TYR A 75 11.21 10.59 19.00
CA TYR A 75 11.75 11.89 18.57
C TYR A 75 12.15 11.92 17.08
N PHE A 76 11.40 11.22 16.24
CA PHE A 76 11.65 11.08 14.80
C PHE A 76 13.04 10.51 14.47
N TYR A 77 13.57 9.64 15.34
CA TYR A 77 14.83 8.96 15.08
C TYR A 77 14.76 8.10 13.81
N LEU A 78 15.56 8.47 12.81
CA LEU A 78 15.64 7.78 11.51
C LEU A 78 16.62 6.61 11.57
N GLY A 79 16.18 5.50 12.17
CA GLY A 79 16.90 4.23 12.08
C GLY A 79 16.78 3.59 10.69
N LEU A 80 17.66 2.62 10.38
CA LEU A 80 17.65 1.90 9.10
C LEU A 80 16.27 1.30 8.76
N LYS A 81 15.57 0.73 9.76
CA LYS A 81 14.22 0.18 9.58
C LYS A 81 13.22 1.25 9.13
N ALA A 82 13.23 2.43 9.75
CA ALA A 82 12.36 3.54 9.39
C ALA A 82 12.68 4.06 7.98
N LEU A 83 13.95 4.17 7.62
CA LEU A 83 14.38 4.56 6.28
C LEU A 83 13.91 3.58 5.21
N VAL A 84 14.04 2.27 5.45
CA VAL A 84 13.51 1.22 4.55
C VAL A 84 12.00 1.35 4.39
N MET A 85 11.26 1.53 5.49
CA MET A 85 9.81 1.68 5.45
C MET A 85 9.38 2.92 4.65
N ILE A 86 10.05 4.06 4.82
CA ILE A 86 9.80 5.30 4.05
C ILE A 86 10.11 5.08 2.56
N ALA A 87 11.23 4.43 2.23
CA ALA A 87 11.60 4.13 0.85
C ALA A 87 10.56 3.22 0.18
N VAL A 88 10.15 2.15 0.84
CA VAL A 88 9.11 1.24 0.36
C VAL A 88 7.78 1.97 0.17
N TRP A 89 7.36 2.77 1.14
CA TRP A 89 6.12 3.54 1.04
C TRP A 89 6.13 4.49 -0.17
N THR A 90 7.27 5.15 -0.42
CA THR A 90 7.46 6.02 -1.60
C THR A 90 7.33 5.23 -2.91
N LEU A 91 7.89 4.02 -2.96
CA LEU A 91 7.76 3.11 -4.11
C LEU A 91 6.31 2.67 -4.32
N LEU A 92 5.58 2.31 -3.27
CA LEU A 92 4.17 1.89 -3.36
C LEU A 92 3.28 3.01 -3.93
N ILE A 93 3.52 4.27 -3.54
CA ILE A 93 2.83 5.42 -4.12
C ILE A 93 3.17 5.57 -5.60
N GLY A 94 4.45 5.49 -5.95
CA GLY A 94 4.91 5.58 -7.34
C GLY A 94 4.27 4.49 -8.23
N LEU A 95 4.26 3.25 -7.77
CA LEU A 95 3.63 2.13 -8.46
C LEU A 95 2.12 2.33 -8.61
N GLY A 96 1.45 2.89 -7.61
CA GLY A 96 0.04 3.25 -7.68
C GLY A 96 -0.26 4.33 -8.73
N ALA A 97 0.54 5.40 -8.76
CA ALA A 97 0.41 6.45 -9.78
C ALA A 97 0.60 5.89 -11.21
N MET A 98 1.59 5.00 -11.38
CA MET A 98 1.83 4.30 -12.64
C MET A 98 0.64 3.43 -13.05
N GLU A 99 0.06 2.69 -12.10
CA GLU A 99 -1.13 1.88 -12.33
C GLU A 99 -2.31 2.72 -12.82
N PHE A 100 -2.61 3.85 -12.17
CA PHE A 100 -3.71 4.71 -12.58
C PHE A 100 -3.51 5.26 -14.01
N LYS A 101 -2.26 5.60 -14.37
CA LYS A 101 -1.90 6.01 -15.74
C LYS A 101 -2.12 4.86 -16.73
N GLN A 102 -1.68 3.65 -16.40
CA GLN A 102 -1.86 2.48 -17.26
C GLN A 102 -3.33 2.10 -17.44
N LEU A 103 -4.14 2.22 -16.38
CA LEU A 103 -5.57 1.97 -16.42
C LEU A 103 -6.28 2.94 -17.37
N LYS A 104 -5.94 4.24 -17.30
CA LYS A 104 -6.44 5.25 -18.24
C LYS A 104 -6.07 4.90 -19.69
N THR A 105 -4.85 4.45 -19.94
CA THR A 105 -4.42 4.02 -21.28
C THR A 105 -5.22 2.79 -21.75
N ALA A 106 -5.38 1.77 -20.90
CA ALA A 106 -6.13 0.56 -21.22
C ALA A 106 -7.62 0.85 -21.53
N MET A 107 -8.21 1.83 -20.85
CA MET A 107 -9.58 2.28 -21.13
C MET A 107 -9.71 2.92 -22.52
N LYS A 108 -8.69 3.65 -22.98
CA LYS A 108 -8.64 4.29 -24.30
C LYS A 108 -8.39 3.27 -25.40
N THR A 109 -7.40 2.39 -25.23
CA THR A 109 -7.01 1.38 -26.23
C THR A 109 -7.89 0.13 -26.22
N LYS A 110 -8.76 -0.01 -25.22
CA LYS A 110 -9.56 -1.22 -24.93
C LYS A 110 -8.74 -2.50 -24.73
N ASN A 111 -7.42 -2.39 -24.56
CA ASN A 111 -6.54 -3.53 -24.37
C ASN A 111 -6.31 -3.80 -22.87
N PHE A 112 -7.28 -4.47 -22.24
CA PHE A 112 -7.19 -4.86 -20.82
C PHE A 112 -6.31 -6.09 -20.58
N ALA A 113 -6.05 -6.89 -21.63
CA ALA A 113 -5.18 -8.05 -21.53
C ALA A 113 -3.73 -7.65 -21.23
N ALA A 114 -3.19 -6.68 -21.96
CA ALA A 114 -1.84 -6.15 -21.74
C ALA A 114 -1.73 -5.44 -20.37
N PHE A 115 -2.77 -4.71 -19.97
CA PHE A 115 -2.86 -4.08 -18.65
C PHE A 115 -2.78 -5.13 -17.52
N ARG A 116 -3.56 -6.20 -17.60
CA ARG A 116 -3.57 -7.27 -16.58
C ARG A 116 -2.19 -7.89 -16.35
N VAL A 117 -1.43 -8.16 -17.42
CA VAL A 117 -0.08 -8.75 -17.29
C VAL A 117 0.82 -7.83 -16.46
N LYS A 118 0.82 -6.52 -16.77
CA LYS A 118 1.59 -5.52 -16.03
C LYS A 118 1.11 -5.39 -14.58
N MET A 119 -0.21 -5.42 -14.37
CA MET A 119 -0.77 -5.31 -13.03
C MET A 119 -0.45 -6.52 -12.15
N ARG A 120 -0.41 -7.74 -12.69
CA ARG A 120 0.01 -8.91 -11.90
C ARG A 120 1.43 -8.76 -11.37
N LEU A 121 2.35 -8.28 -12.21
CA LEU A 121 3.73 -8.01 -11.78
C LEU A 121 3.78 -6.91 -10.72
N LYS A 122 3.02 -5.84 -10.90
CA LYS A 122 2.93 -4.75 -9.91
C LYS A 122 2.35 -5.23 -8.58
N ILE A 123 1.27 -6.00 -8.59
CA ILE A 123 0.65 -6.55 -7.37
C ILE A 123 1.60 -7.49 -6.64
N ALA A 124 2.35 -8.32 -7.37
CA ALA A 124 3.41 -9.14 -6.77
C ALA A 124 4.52 -8.27 -6.15
N ALA A 125 4.90 -7.18 -6.81
CA ALA A 125 5.85 -6.21 -6.25
C ALA A 125 5.29 -5.53 -4.99
N ASP A 126 4.03 -5.08 -4.99
CA ASP A 126 3.38 -4.48 -3.82
C ASP A 126 3.40 -5.44 -2.63
N PHE A 127 3.05 -6.72 -2.87
CA PHE A 127 3.06 -7.75 -1.84
C PHE A 127 4.45 -7.91 -1.21
N VAL A 128 5.48 -8.07 -2.04
CA VAL A 128 6.87 -8.21 -1.58
C VAL A 128 7.34 -6.96 -0.83
N LEU A 129 7.03 -5.78 -1.36
CA LEU A 129 7.36 -4.50 -0.73
C LEU A 129 6.72 -4.37 0.65
N ILE A 130 5.43 -4.68 0.79
CA ILE A 130 4.74 -4.64 2.08
C ILE A 130 5.39 -5.62 3.07
N LEU A 131 5.78 -6.82 2.65
CA LEU A 131 6.49 -7.77 3.53
C LEU A 131 7.86 -7.27 3.98
N ILE A 132 8.61 -6.61 3.10
CA ILE A 132 9.89 -5.99 3.44
C ILE A 132 9.69 -4.86 4.46
N ALA A 133 8.65 -4.04 4.26
CA ALA A 133 8.37 -2.90 5.13
C ALA A 133 7.75 -3.28 6.48
N SER A 134 6.92 -4.33 6.53
CA SER A 134 6.31 -4.83 7.78
C SER A 134 7.34 -5.48 8.69
N GLY A 135 8.54 -5.76 8.18
CA GLY A 135 9.65 -6.23 8.98
C GLY A 135 9.37 -7.57 9.65
N VAL A 136 8.63 -8.48 8.98
CA VAL A 136 8.42 -9.87 9.42
C VAL A 136 9.78 -10.56 9.63
N ARG A 137 10.27 -10.41 10.85
CA ARG A 137 11.37 -11.08 11.54
C ARG A 137 11.07 -10.99 13.03
#